data_AF-A0A8T3XQI8-F1
#
_entry.id   AF-A0A8T3XQI8-F1
#
_cell.length_a   1.000
_cell.length_b   1.000
_cell.length_c   1.000
_cell.angle_alpha   90.00
_cell.angle_beta   90.00
_cell.angle_gamma   90.00
#
_symmetry.space_group_name_H-M   'P 1'
#
loop_
_entity.id
_entity.type
_entity.pdbx_description
1 polymer ?
#
loop_
_entity_poly.entity_id
_entity_poly.type
_entity_poly.pdbx_seq_one_letter_code
_entity_poly.pdbx_strand_id
1 'polypeptide(L)'
;MDKRGQFYIILAIIFSLLFFSIVTPQNKVQEAILLEDFNQISGNYVEESPKVANYGIFKDREIKQLLSEYTDDFLDFAQKRNPTLELIYIYNNGTNVTVKSYASESATIEFGQETQTLFGAQEETINNINLNVAGKDFTQQVPLQIKNFGDEFTTAQFPSTKNAILNLGGVFHNFDLSNKGPELNVLLRSRQGSIVQIYRTGSSREFPVKV
;
A
#
# COMPACT_ATOMS: atom_id res chain seq x y z
N MET A 1 -42.38 44.37 30.80
CA MET A 1 -41.44 43.67 29.90
C MET A 1 -41.33 44.51 28.63
N ASP A 2 -40.14 45.01 28.32
CA ASP A 2 -39.96 46.05 27.31
C ASP A 2 -40.08 45.46 25.89
N LYS A 3 -41.03 45.94 25.09
CA LYS A 3 -41.34 45.37 23.75
C LYS A 3 -40.14 45.44 22.80
N ARG A 4 -39.22 46.37 23.05
CA ARG A 4 -37.97 46.52 22.31
C ARG A 4 -36.98 45.38 22.58
N GLY A 5 -36.92 44.88 23.81
CA GLY A 5 -36.03 43.76 24.19
C GLY A 5 -36.40 42.45 23.50
N GLN A 6 -37.71 42.17 23.39
CA GLN A 6 -38.21 40.98 22.69
C GLN A 6 -37.86 40.99 21.19
N PHE A 7 -37.89 42.17 20.56
CA PHE A 7 -37.51 42.32 19.16
C PHE A 7 -36.05 41.97 18.92
N TYR A 8 -35.12 42.44 19.76
CA TYR A 8 -33.70 42.12 19.63
C TYR A 8 -33.39 40.63 19.86
N ILE A 9 -34.09 39.98 20.79
CA ILE A 9 -33.93 38.54 21.04
C ILE A 9 -34.35 37.72 19.82
N ILE A 10 -35.50 38.07 19.20
CA ILE A 10 -35.97 37.39 17.99
C ILE A 10 -34.97 37.57 16.85
N LEU A 11 -34.45 38.79 16.67
CA LEU A 11 -33.45 39.10 15.65
C LEU A 11 -32.15 38.32 15.83
N ALA A 12 -31.68 38.18 17.06
CA ALA A 12 -30.50 37.39 17.39
C ALA A 12 -30.69 35.91 17.03
N ILE A 13 -31.87 35.33 17.35
CA ILE A 13 -32.19 33.93 17.01
C ILE A 13 -32.21 33.71 15.50
N ILE A 14 -32.83 34.63 14.75
CA ILE A 14 -32.86 34.56 13.27
C ILE A 14 -31.45 34.57 12.70
N PHE A 15 -30.59 35.48 13.17
CA PHE A 15 -29.21 35.54 12.72
C PHE A 15 -28.42 34.29 13.09
N SER A 16 -28.59 33.74 14.30
CA SER A 16 -27.94 32.49 14.70
C SER A 16 -28.33 31.32 13.79
N LEU A 17 -29.60 31.21 13.40
CA LEU A 17 -30.06 30.18 12.47
C LEU A 17 -29.47 30.36 11.06
N LEU A 18 -29.36 31.61 10.59
CA LEU A 18 -28.72 31.91 9.30
C LEU A 18 -27.23 31.54 9.31
N PHE A 19 -26.49 31.92 10.36
CA PHE A 19 -25.08 31.54 10.51
C PHE A 19 -24.91 30.02 10.57
N PHE A 20 -25.77 29.33 11.32
CA PHE A 20 -25.75 27.87 11.41
C PHE A 20 -25.99 27.21 10.03
N SER A 21 -26.92 27.74 9.24
CA SER A 21 -27.20 27.25 7.89
C SER A 21 -26.04 27.48 6.91
N ILE A 22 -25.27 28.56 7.07
CA ILE A 22 -24.10 28.86 6.23
C ILE A 22 -22.90 28.00 6.62
N VAL A 23 -22.68 27.78 7.91
CA VAL A 23 -21.54 27.01 8.42
C VAL A 23 -21.75 25.51 8.25
N THR A 24 -23.00 25.04 8.22
CA THR A 24 -23.28 23.62 8.03
C THR A 24 -23.11 23.24 6.56
N PRO A 25 -22.11 22.41 6.19
CA PRO A 25 -21.91 21.99 4.82
C PRO A 25 -23.11 21.12 4.37
N GLN A 26 -23.98 21.67 3.51
CA GLN A 26 -25.22 21.01 3.08
C GLN A 26 -25.00 19.91 2.03
N ASN A 27 -23.82 19.83 1.43
CA ASN A 27 -23.51 18.84 0.41
C ASN A 27 -22.12 18.26 0.66
N LYS A 28 -22.05 17.20 1.48
CA LYS A 28 -20.93 16.27 1.38
C LYS A 28 -21.35 15.19 0.37
N VAL A 29 -20.83 15.29 -0.85
CA VAL A 29 -20.77 14.12 -1.73
C VAL A 29 -19.85 13.13 -1.03
N GLN A 30 -20.44 12.20 -0.30
CA GLN A 30 -19.71 11.04 0.21
C GLN A 30 -19.82 9.99 -0.88
N GLU A 31 -18.73 9.79 -1.62
CA GLU A 31 -18.61 8.61 -2.46
C GLU A 31 -18.61 7.39 -1.54
N ALA A 32 -19.76 6.72 -1.44
CA ALA A 32 -19.81 5.40 -0.85
C ALA A 32 -19.08 4.48 -1.82
N ILE A 33 -17.85 4.10 -1.46
CA ILE A 33 -17.13 3.03 -2.15
C ILE A 33 -17.96 1.76 -1.95
N LEU A 34 -18.69 1.34 -2.98
CA LEU A 34 -19.39 0.06 -3.01
C LEU A 34 -18.32 -1.04 -3.00
N LEU A 35 -18.23 -1.74 -1.88
CA LEU A 35 -17.23 -2.78 -1.59
C LEU A 35 -17.45 -4.08 -2.36
N GLU A 36 -18.59 -4.25 -3.04
CA GLU A 36 -19.04 -5.56 -3.54
C GLU A 36 -18.10 -6.19 -4.57
N ASP A 37 -17.30 -5.41 -5.30
CA ASP A 37 -16.42 -5.96 -6.35
C ASP A 37 -14.93 -6.08 -5.97
N PHE A 38 -14.51 -5.59 -4.79
CA PHE A 38 -13.08 -5.55 -4.47
C PHE A 38 -12.49 -6.95 -4.25
N ASN A 39 -13.25 -7.83 -3.62
CA ASN A 39 -12.86 -9.22 -3.38
C ASN A 39 -12.66 -9.96 -4.71
N GLN A 40 -13.52 -9.70 -5.70
CA GLN A 40 -13.42 -10.31 -7.02
C GLN A 40 -12.19 -9.78 -7.77
N ILE A 41 -11.93 -8.48 -7.72
CA ILE A 41 -10.77 -7.86 -8.38
C ILE A 41 -9.45 -8.39 -7.78
N SER A 42 -9.37 -8.47 -6.45
CA SER A 42 -8.20 -9.00 -5.75
C SER A 42 -8.03 -10.49 -5.99
N GLY A 43 -9.12 -11.26 -6.01
CA GLY A 43 -9.11 -12.67 -6.39
C GLY A 43 -8.58 -12.90 -7.81
N ASN A 44 -9.09 -12.15 -8.78
CA ASN A 44 -8.62 -12.21 -10.17
C ASN A 44 -7.12 -11.92 -10.26
N TYR A 45 -6.62 -10.90 -9.56
CA TYR A 45 -5.18 -10.59 -9.56
C TYR A 45 -4.34 -11.76 -9.02
N VAL A 46 -4.76 -12.34 -7.90
CA VAL A 46 -4.10 -13.50 -7.28
C VAL A 46 -4.10 -14.70 -8.23
N GLU A 47 -5.17 -14.94 -8.98
CA GLU A 47 -5.27 -16.06 -9.94
C GLU A 47 -4.52 -15.83 -11.26
N GLU A 48 -4.47 -14.59 -11.74
CA GLU A 48 -3.88 -14.23 -13.04
C GLU A 48 -2.38 -13.93 -12.93
N SER A 49 -1.89 -13.39 -11.81
CA SER A 49 -0.47 -13.04 -11.65
C SER A 49 0.50 -14.21 -11.88
N PRO A 50 0.23 -15.47 -11.46
CA PRO A 50 1.09 -16.61 -11.82
C PRO A 50 1.06 -16.90 -13.33
N LYS A 51 -0.06 -16.65 -14.01
CA LYS A 51 -0.17 -16.83 -15.48
C LYS A 51 0.68 -15.78 -16.20
N VAL A 52 0.74 -14.54 -15.70
CA VAL A 52 1.64 -13.50 -16.21
C VAL A 52 3.11 -13.92 -16.06
N ALA A 53 3.50 -14.45 -14.90
CA ALA A 53 4.85 -14.97 -14.70
C ALA A 53 5.16 -16.14 -15.66
N ASN A 54 4.25 -17.11 -15.77
CA ASN A 54 4.38 -18.25 -16.69
C ASN A 54 4.46 -17.82 -18.16
N TYR A 55 3.69 -16.82 -18.56
CA TYR A 55 3.77 -16.22 -19.89
C TYR A 55 5.15 -15.60 -20.13
N GLY A 56 5.70 -14.89 -19.14
CA GLY A 56 7.05 -14.35 -19.20
C GLY A 56 8.11 -15.42 -19.42
N ILE A 57 8.02 -16.53 -18.67
CA ILE A 57 8.91 -17.69 -18.83
C ILE A 57 8.78 -18.30 -20.23
N PHE A 58 7.54 -18.53 -20.69
CA PHE A 58 7.27 -19.15 -21.99
C PHE A 58 7.75 -18.31 -23.18
N LYS A 59 7.70 -16.97 -23.06
CA LYS A 59 8.09 -16.04 -24.12
C LYS A 59 9.50 -15.48 -23.97
N ASP A 60 10.29 -15.97 -23.01
CA ASP A 60 11.63 -15.48 -22.71
C ASP A 60 11.68 -13.96 -22.49
N ARG A 61 10.71 -13.45 -21.70
CA ARG A 61 10.60 -12.04 -21.33
C ARG A 61 11.09 -11.81 -19.91
N GLU A 62 11.53 -10.58 -19.64
CA GLU A 62 11.91 -10.19 -18.28
C GLU A 62 10.70 -10.21 -17.33
N ILE A 63 10.67 -11.21 -16.45
CA ILE A 63 9.53 -11.48 -15.55
C ILE A 63 9.34 -10.34 -14.55
N LYS A 64 10.44 -9.75 -14.06
CA LYS A 64 10.39 -8.61 -13.13
C LYS A 64 9.63 -7.44 -13.75
N GLN A 65 9.94 -7.10 -14.99
CA GLN A 65 9.27 -6.03 -15.71
C GLN A 65 7.79 -6.36 -15.95
N LEU A 66 7.48 -7.55 -16.47
CA LEU A 66 6.10 -7.97 -16.73
C LEU A 66 5.22 -7.96 -15.47
N LEU A 67 5.74 -8.46 -14.35
CA LEU A 67 5.03 -8.43 -13.08
C LEU A 67 4.88 -7.00 -12.56
N SER A 68 5.88 -6.13 -12.71
CA SER A 68 5.76 -4.72 -12.32
C SER A 68 4.65 -4.05 -13.11
N GLU A 69 4.69 -4.10 -14.45
CA GLU A 69 3.68 -3.50 -15.32
C GLU A 69 2.26 -3.99 -14.98
N TYR A 70 2.09 -5.31 -14.84
CA TYR A 70 0.80 -5.89 -14.47
C TYR A 70 0.34 -5.45 -13.07
N THR A 71 1.26 -5.37 -12.10
CA THR A 71 0.97 -4.94 -10.73
C THR A 71 0.61 -3.45 -10.69
N ASP A 72 1.35 -2.62 -11.41
CA ASP A 72 1.17 -1.17 -11.46
C ASP A 72 -0.20 -0.83 -12.06
N ASP A 73 -0.59 -1.48 -13.16
CA ASP A 73 -1.91 -1.34 -13.78
C ASP A 73 -3.04 -1.76 -12.82
N PHE A 74 -2.85 -2.87 -12.10
CA PHE A 74 -3.80 -3.33 -11.10
C PHE A 74 -3.92 -2.33 -9.94
N LEU A 75 -2.81 -1.85 -9.40
CA LEU A 75 -2.79 -0.94 -8.25
C LEU A 75 -3.35 0.44 -8.60
N ASP A 76 -3.07 0.99 -9.79
CA ASP A 76 -3.65 2.26 -10.24
C ASP A 76 -5.18 2.23 -10.25
N PHE A 77 -5.77 1.08 -10.59
CA PHE A 77 -7.20 0.89 -10.53
C PHE A 77 -7.72 0.57 -9.12
N ALA A 78 -7.07 -0.36 -8.43
CA ALA A 78 -7.54 -0.90 -7.16
C ALA A 78 -7.40 0.12 -6.01
N GLN A 79 -6.33 0.91 -5.99
CA GLN A 79 -6.08 1.91 -4.95
C GLN A 79 -7.02 3.12 -5.04
N LYS A 80 -7.56 3.43 -6.22
CA LYS A 80 -8.63 4.46 -6.37
C LYS A 80 -9.88 4.08 -5.58
N ARG A 81 -10.17 2.79 -5.44
CA ARG A 81 -11.32 2.27 -4.70
C ARG A 81 -10.96 1.89 -3.28
N ASN A 82 -9.74 1.42 -3.06
CA ASN A 82 -9.27 0.97 -1.77
C ASN A 82 -7.88 1.57 -1.49
N PRO A 83 -7.81 2.80 -0.96
CA PRO A 83 -6.55 3.50 -0.73
C PRO A 83 -5.61 2.80 0.26
N THR A 84 -6.13 1.87 1.07
CA THR A 84 -5.34 1.10 2.04
C THR A 84 -4.90 -0.27 1.50
N LEU A 85 -5.06 -0.50 0.20
CA LEU A 85 -4.58 -1.71 -0.44
C LEU A 85 -3.06 -1.72 -0.56
N GLU A 86 -2.49 -2.80 -0.07
CA GLU A 86 -1.07 -3.09 -0.08
C GLU A 86 -0.84 -4.43 -0.76
N LEU A 87 0.26 -4.52 -1.49
CA LEU A 87 0.63 -5.71 -2.23
C LEU A 87 2.11 -5.98 -2.04
N ILE A 88 2.45 -7.22 -1.75
CA ILE A 88 3.82 -7.72 -1.77
C ILE A 88 3.81 -9.00 -2.60
N TYR A 89 4.77 -9.16 -3.52
CA TYR A 89 4.98 -10.43 -4.19
C TYR A 89 6.38 -10.96 -3.95
N ILE A 90 6.49 -12.28 -3.94
CA ILE A 90 7.71 -13.06 -3.81
C ILE A 90 7.76 -13.99 -5.01
N TYR A 91 8.73 -13.77 -5.88
CA TYR A 91 8.96 -14.59 -7.06
C TYR A 91 10.26 -15.39 -6.88
N ASN A 92 10.15 -16.72 -6.85
CA ASN A 92 11.28 -17.63 -6.88
C ASN A 92 11.47 -18.13 -8.32
N ASN A 93 12.67 -18.05 -8.88
CA ASN A 93 12.98 -18.63 -10.21
C ASN A 93 13.75 -19.96 -10.11
N GLY A 94 13.90 -20.52 -8.91
CA GLY A 94 14.66 -21.72 -8.59
C GLY A 94 16.12 -21.46 -8.19
N THR A 95 16.67 -20.29 -8.51
CA THR A 95 18.04 -19.88 -8.14
C THR A 95 18.03 -18.68 -7.21
N ASN A 96 17.19 -17.69 -7.51
CA ASN A 96 17.05 -16.44 -6.80
C ASN A 96 15.58 -16.20 -6.44
N VAL A 97 15.37 -15.56 -5.30
CA VAL A 97 14.08 -15.05 -4.85
C VAL A 97 14.09 -13.54 -4.95
N THR A 98 13.13 -12.98 -5.66
CA THR A 98 12.88 -11.54 -5.75
C THR A 98 11.63 -11.20 -4.97
N VAL A 99 11.73 -10.23 -4.07
CA VAL A 99 10.60 -9.73 -3.30
C VAL A 99 10.40 -8.27 -3.63
N LYS A 100 9.19 -7.87 -4.01
CA LYS A 100 8.85 -6.47 -4.29
C LYS A 100 7.66 -6.04 -3.44
N SER A 101 7.80 -4.88 -2.79
CA SER A 101 6.80 -4.28 -1.92
C SER A 101 6.15 -3.06 -2.56
N TYR A 102 4.82 -3.07 -2.54
CA TYR A 102 3.96 -1.92 -2.83
C TYR A 102 3.14 -1.53 -1.59
N ALA A 103 3.63 -1.91 -0.40
CA ALA A 103 2.99 -1.56 0.85
C ALA A 103 3.16 -0.05 1.16
N SER A 104 2.30 0.44 2.06
CA SER A 104 2.38 1.82 2.52
C SER A 104 3.41 2.01 3.64
N GLU A 105 3.69 0.93 4.37
CA GLU A 105 4.68 0.88 5.44
C GLU A 105 5.85 -0.06 5.07
N SER A 106 6.99 0.16 5.72
CA SER A 106 8.14 -0.73 5.61
C SER A 106 7.80 -2.15 6.09
N ALA A 107 8.32 -3.15 5.38
CA ALA A 107 8.25 -4.57 5.73
C ALA A 107 9.65 -5.10 5.98
N THR A 108 9.80 -6.10 6.86
CA THR A 108 11.07 -6.82 6.99
C THR A 108 10.91 -8.23 6.47
N ILE A 109 11.89 -8.71 5.72
CA ILE A 109 11.89 -10.07 5.22
C ILE A 109 13.14 -10.81 5.68
N GLU A 110 12.93 -12.01 6.20
CA GLU A 110 13.95 -12.90 6.72
C GLU A 110 14.10 -14.11 5.79
N PHE A 111 15.32 -14.34 5.32
CA PHE A 111 15.72 -15.48 4.51
C PHE A 111 16.87 -16.22 5.21
N GLY A 112 16.54 -17.26 5.97
CA GLY A 112 17.54 -18.02 6.74
C GLY A 112 18.12 -17.18 7.88
N GLN A 113 19.34 -16.68 7.72
CA GLN A 113 20.01 -15.80 8.70
C GLN A 113 20.10 -14.34 8.23
N GLU A 114 19.67 -14.05 7.00
CA GLU A 114 19.69 -12.71 6.44
C GLU A 114 18.33 -12.03 6.66
N THR A 115 18.37 -10.74 7.00
CA THR A 115 17.19 -9.90 7.16
C THR A 115 17.38 -8.64 6.34
N GLN A 116 16.39 -8.29 5.53
CA GLN A 116 16.37 -7.04 4.78
C GLN A 116 15.10 -6.26 5.07
N THR A 117 15.21 -4.94 5.11
CA THR A 117 14.06 -4.04 5.16
C THR A 117 13.68 -3.64 3.74
N LEU A 118 12.40 -3.81 3.43
CA LEU A 118 11.74 -3.36 2.21
C LEU A 118 10.93 -2.11 2.56
N PHE A 119 11.31 -0.96 2.02
CA PHE A 119 10.55 0.26 2.26
C PHE A 119 9.20 0.21 1.57
N GLY A 120 8.20 0.84 2.16
CA GLY A 120 6.90 1.00 1.52
C GLY A 120 7.03 1.89 0.28
N ALA A 121 6.47 1.48 -0.86
CA ALA A 121 6.54 2.30 -2.09
C ALA A 121 5.86 3.66 -1.91
N GLN A 122 4.86 3.74 -1.03
CA GLN A 122 4.13 4.97 -0.70
C GLN A 122 4.67 5.67 0.55
N GLU A 123 5.73 5.15 1.18
CA GLU A 123 6.35 5.77 2.35
C GLU A 123 6.95 7.13 1.94
N GLU A 124 6.70 8.16 2.74
CA GLU A 124 7.24 9.50 2.51
C GLU A 124 8.55 9.67 3.26
N THR A 125 9.57 10.16 2.56
CA THR A 125 10.83 10.63 3.14
C THR A 125 10.97 12.13 2.94
N ILE A 126 11.71 12.78 3.82
CA ILE A 126 11.99 14.22 3.74
C ILE A 126 13.36 14.41 3.13
N ASN A 127 13.41 15.07 1.98
CA ASN A 127 14.68 15.48 1.37
C ASN A 127 14.91 16.98 1.57
N ASN A 128 16.16 17.36 1.84
CA ASN A 128 16.55 18.75 2.04
C ASN A 128 17.22 19.28 0.78
N ILE A 129 16.60 20.28 0.15
CA ILE A 129 17.22 21.03 -0.93
C ILE A 129 17.95 22.22 -0.30
N ASN A 130 19.27 22.24 -0.42
CA ASN A 130 20.11 23.33 0.07
C ASN A 130 20.54 24.21 -1.11
N LEU A 131 20.20 25.50 -1.06
CA LEU A 131 20.62 26.50 -2.03
C LEU A 131 21.49 27.55 -1.33
N ASN A 132 22.75 27.68 -1.75
CA ASN A 132 23.63 28.76 -1.29
C ASN A 132 23.53 29.96 -2.23
N VAL A 133 23.11 31.12 -1.72
CA VAL A 133 23.08 32.38 -2.47
C VAL A 133 23.86 33.44 -1.71
N ALA A 134 24.97 33.90 -2.29
CA ALA A 134 25.85 34.93 -1.70
C ALA A 134 26.30 34.60 -0.26
N GLY A 135 26.63 33.33 0.00
CA GLY A 135 27.09 32.88 1.32
C GLY A 135 25.98 32.67 2.35
N LYS A 136 24.70 32.75 1.95
CA LYS A 136 23.56 32.36 2.77
C LYS A 136 22.99 31.04 2.28
N ASP A 137 22.81 30.10 3.19
CA ASP A 137 22.17 28.82 2.92
C ASP A 137 20.65 28.93 3.11
N PHE A 138 19.91 28.46 2.12
CA PHE A 138 18.46 28.30 2.15
C PHE A 138 18.16 26.81 2.08
N THR A 139 17.53 26.26 3.10
CA THR A 139 17.12 24.86 3.14
C THR A 139 15.61 24.76 2.99
N GLN A 140 15.15 24.02 1.97
CA GLN A 140 13.74 23.68 1.78
C GLN A 140 13.55 22.17 1.95
N GLN A 141 12.63 21.79 2.83
CA GLN A 141 12.18 20.40 2.95
C GLN A 141 11.16 20.09 1.87
N VAL A 142 11.39 18.99 1.14
CA VAL A 142 10.49 18.49 0.11
C VAL A 142 10.12 17.04 0.47
N PRO A 143 8.83 16.73 0.70
CA PRO A 143 8.41 15.35 0.87
C PRO A 143 8.53 14.62 -0.47
N LEU A 144 9.15 13.44 -0.45
CA LEU A 144 9.31 12.57 -1.61
C LEU A 144 8.84 11.16 -1.23
N GLN A 145 8.17 10.48 -2.16
CA GLN A 145 7.81 9.07 -1.95
C GLN A 145 8.99 8.17 -2.31
N ILE A 146 9.17 7.07 -1.57
CA ILE A 146 10.28 6.12 -1.80
C ILE A 146 10.31 5.60 -3.24
N LYS A 147 9.14 5.39 -3.88
CA LYS A 147 9.08 4.99 -5.29
C LYS A 147 9.83 5.92 -6.25
N ASN A 148 10.03 7.19 -5.89
CA ASN A 148 10.75 8.17 -6.70
C ASN A 148 12.28 7.95 -6.69
N PHE A 149 12.80 7.13 -5.76
CA PHE A 149 14.22 6.79 -5.66
C PHE A 149 14.57 5.49 -6.41
N GLY A 150 13.59 4.88 -7.09
CA GLY A 150 13.76 3.62 -7.83
C GLY A 150 13.40 2.38 -7.02
N ASP A 151 13.42 1.24 -7.72
CA ASP A 151 12.97 -0.06 -7.19
C ASP A 151 13.91 -0.66 -6.12
N GLU A 152 15.11 -0.12 -5.94
CA GLU A 152 16.14 -0.69 -5.05
C GLU A 152 15.73 -0.68 -3.57
N PHE A 153 14.87 0.27 -3.17
CA PHE A 153 14.38 0.38 -1.81
C PHE A 153 13.13 -0.47 -1.55
N THR A 154 12.39 -0.80 -2.61
CA THR A 154 11.16 -1.58 -2.55
C THR A 154 11.36 -3.04 -2.95
N THR A 155 12.56 -3.40 -3.42
CA THR A 155 12.91 -4.73 -3.91
C THR A 155 14.07 -5.34 -3.14
N ALA A 156 13.94 -6.60 -2.76
CA ALA A 156 15.02 -7.41 -2.21
C ALA A 156 15.27 -8.64 -3.09
N GLN A 157 16.52 -9.08 -3.15
CA GLN A 157 16.93 -10.27 -3.89
C GLN A 157 17.81 -11.15 -3.01
N PHE A 158 17.50 -12.44 -2.98
CA PHE A 158 18.20 -13.44 -2.17
C PHE A 158 18.50 -14.68 -3.00
N PRO A 159 19.53 -15.46 -2.65
CA PRO A 159 19.66 -16.83 -3.11
C PRO A 159 18.43 -17.66 -2.69
N SER A 160 18.03 -18.64 -3.51
CA SER A 160 16.89 -19.51 -3.19
C SER A 160 17.12 -20.27 -1.89
N THR A 161 16.22 -20.09 -0.94
CA THR A 161 16.15 -20.87 0.32
C THR A 161 14.85 -21.67 0.37
N LYS A 162 14.67 -22.47 1.42
CA LYS A 162 13.43 -23.23 1.61
C LYS A 162 12.26 -22.40 2.13
N ASN A 163 12.51 -21.36 2.92
CA ASN A 163 11.46 -20.58 3.58
C ASN A 163 11.83 -19.10 3.62
N ALA A 164 10.80 -18.24 3.56
CA ALA A 164 10.92 -16.81 3.81
C ALA A 164 9.88 -16.37 4.84
N ILE A 165 10.26 -15.51 5.78
CA ILE A 165 9.35 -14.93 6.77
C ILE A 165 9.25 -13.43 6.48
N LEU A 166 8.07 -12.97 6.11
CA LEU A 166 7.75 -11.56 5.91
C LEU A 166 7.02 -11.04 7.15
N ASN A 167 7.53 -9.98 7.75
CA ASN A 167 6.84 -9.21 8.77
C ASN A 167 6.36 -7.91 8.14
N LEU A 168 5.04 -7.75 8.08
CA LEU A 168 4.38 -6.55 7.58
C LEU A 168 3.46 -6.00 8.66
N GLY A 169 3.84 -4.87 9.27
CA GLY A 169 3.03 -4.25 10.34
C GLY A 169 2.88 -5.11 11.59
N GLY A 170 3.88 -5.94 11.92
CA GLY A 170 3.85 -6.86 13.06
C GLY A 170 3.14 -8.18 12.81
N VAL A 171 2.64 -8.41 11.59
CA VAL A 171 2.04 -9.68 11.17
C VAL A 171 3.08 -10.49 10.39
N PHE A 172 3.34 -11.72 10.85
CA PHE A 172 4.31 -12.61 10.25
C PHE A 172 3.64 -13.57 9.24
N HIS A 173 4.16 -13.58 8.02
CA HIS A 173 3.73 -14.44 6.93
C HIS A 173 4.89 -15.36 6.54
N ASN A 174 4.68 -16.67 6.64
CA ASN A 174 5.68 -17.67 6.26
C ASN A 174 5.38 -18.23 4.87
N PHE A 175 6.36 -18.17 3.97
CA PHE A 175 6.29 -18.67 2.61
C PHE A 175 7.19 -19.89 2.47
N ASP A 176 6.61 -21.02 2.05
CA ASP A 176 7.37 -22.20 1.64
C ASP A 176 7.86 -21.99 0.21
N LEU A 177 9.19 -21.89 0.06
CA LEU A 177 9.90 -21.70 -1.20
C LEU A 177 10.71 -22.96 -1.56
N SER A 178 10.38 -24.11 -0.98
CA SER A 178 11.10 -25.37 -1.19
C SER A 178 10.99 -25.93 -2.61
N ASN A 179 10.04 -25.42 -3.40
CA ASN A 179 9.91 -25.73 -4.81
C ASN A 179 11.16 -25.28 -5.58
N LYS A 180 11.68 -26.18 -6.42
CA LYS A 180 12.87 -25.91 -7.25
C LYS A 180 12.53 -25.19 -8.55
N GLY A 181 11.25 -25.10 -8.90
CA GLY A 181 10.76 -24.44 -10.11
C GLY A 181 10.35 -22.98 -9.86
N PRO A 182 10.05 -22.25 -10.94
CA PRO A 182 9.47 -20.92 -10.85
C PRO A 182 8.16 -20.91 -10.06
N GLU A 183 8.05 -20.02 -9.09
CA GLU A 183 6.87 -19.89 -8.24
C GLU A 183 6.62 -18.43 -7.85
N LEU A 184 5.36 -18.01 -7.92
CA LEU A 184 4.92 -16.67 -7.53
C LEU A 184 3.98 -16.75 -6.32
N ASN A 185 4.42 -16.18 -5.22
CA ASN A 185 3.64 -15.97 -4.01
C ASN A 185 3.22 -14.50 -3.94
N VAL A 186 1.92 -14.23 -3.80
CA VAL A 186 1.36 -12.88 -3.69
C VAL A 186 0.73 -12.75 -2.31
N LEU A 187 0.92 -11.60 -1.68
CA LEU A 187 0.22 -11.16 -0.49
C LEU A 187 -0.44 -9.82 -0.78
N LEU A 188 -1.76 -9.82 -0.78
CA LEU A 188 -2.61 -8.63 -0.91
C LEU A 188 -3.26 -8.39 0.45
N ARG A 189 -3.09 -7.19 0.99
CA ARG A 189 -3.62 -6.79 2.28
C ARG A 189 -4.45 -5.52 2.12
N SER A 190 -5.65 -5.49 2.69
CA SER A 190 -6.42 -4.25 2.84
C SER A 190 -6.84 -4.07 4.29
N ARG A 191 -6.73 -2.83 4.78
CA ARG A 191 -7.17 -2.44 6.12
C ARG A 191 -8.40 -1.55 6.03
N GLN A 192 -9.52 -1.99 6.59
CA GLN A 192 -10.74 -1.20 6.71
C GLN A 192 -11.17 -1.13 8.17
N GLY A 193 -10.85 -0.01 8.83
CA GLY A 193 -11.03 0.12 10.28
C GLY A 193 -10.19 -0.91 11.03
N SER A 194 -10.84 -1.80 11.78
CA SER A 194 -10.21 -2.91 12.50
C SER A 194 -10.14 -4.21 11.70
N ILE A 195 -10.74 -4.27 10.50
CA ILE A 195 -10.77 -5.47 9.67
C ILE A 195 -9.57 -5.46 8.73
N VAL A 196 -8.81 -6.55 8.75
CA VAL A 196 -7.72 -6.81 7.79
C VAL A 196 -8.16 -7.96 6.88
N GLN A 197 -8.25 -7.70 5.58
CA GLN A 197 -8.50 -8.72 4.57
C GLN A 197 -7.19 -9.10 3.89
N ILE A 198 -6.97 -10.40 3.72
CA ILE A 198 -5.74 -10.96 3.14
C ILE A 198 -6.11 -11.89 1.99
N TYR A 199 -5.53 -11.64 0.81
CA TYR A 199 -5.62 -12.49 -0.37
C TYR A 199 -4.22 -12.99 -0.72
N ARG A 200 -4.10 -14.27 -1.08
CA ARG A 200 -2.79 -14.89 -1.31
C ARG A 200 -2.80 -16.04 -2.30
N THR A 201 -1.66 -16.24 -2.96
CA THR A 201 -1.33 -17.50 -3.63
C THR A 201 -0.47 -18.38 -2.70
N GLY A 202 -0.57 -19.70 -2.83
CA GLY A 202 0.29 -20.68 -2.13
C GLY A 202 -0.17 -21.10 -0.72
N SER A 203 0.60 -21.99 -0.10
CA SER A 203 0.33 -22.57 1.22
C SER A 203 1.06 -21.83 2.34
N SER A 204 0.62 -20.62 2.72
CA SER A 204 1.15 -19.93 3.91
C SER A 204 0.32 -20.17 5.17
N ARG A 205 0.98 -20.19 6.33
CA ARG A 205 0.34 -20.24 7.67
C ARG A 205 0.59 -18.89 8.36
N GLU A 206 -0.46 -18.32 8.94
CA GLU A 206 -0.36 -17.10 9.74
C GLU A 206 -0.18 -17.47 11.22
N PHE A 207 0.66 -16.69 11.90
CA PHE A 207 0.78 -16.74 13.36
C PHE A 207 0.48 -15.35 13.91
N PRO A 208 -0.67 -15.13 14.57
CA PRO A 208 -0.84 -13.90 15.34
C PRO A 208 0.10 -13.93 16.54
N VAL A 209 0.87 -12.87 16.74
CA VAL A 209 1.52 -12.62 18.03
C VAL A 209 0.40 -12.18 18.98
N LYS A 210 0.16 -12.95 20.05
CA LYS A 210 -0.52 -12.41 21.22
C LYS A 210 0.41 -11.34 21.79
N VAL A 211 0.06 -10.07 21.58
CA VAL A 211 0.65 -8.94 22.31
C VAL A 211 0.25 -9.05 23.78
#